data_AF-A0A528TTE8-F1
#
_entry.id   AF-A0A528TTE8-F1
#
_cell.length_a   1.000
_cell.length_b   1.000
_cell.length_c   1.000
_cell.angle_alpha   90.00
_cell.angle_beta   90.00
_cell.angle_gamma   90.00
#
_symmetry.space_group_name_H-M   'P 1'
#
loop_
_entity.id
_entity.type
_entity.pdbx_description
1 polymer ?
#
loop_
_entity_poly.entity_id
_entity_poly.type
_entity_poly.pdbx_seq_one_letter_code
_entity_poly.pdbx_strand_id
1 'polypeptide(L)' 'LYLALTQMIRLCLTGEFQRDDVPPGLSDLLLAATDLPDFGVLEAHLKETSRKIRKDFDLLLRAGASISRG' A
#
# COMPACT_ATOMS: atom_id res chain seq x y z
N LEU A 1 4.80 2.06 -11.16
CA LEU A 1 3.80 2.10 -10.07
C LEU A 1 4.30 1.47 -8.77
N TYR A 2 4.54 0.16 -8.70
CA TYR A 2 4.94 -0.53 -7.45
C TYR A 2 6.31 -0.07 -6.90
N LEU A 3 7.27 0.26 -7.78
CA LEU A 3 8.59 0.74 -7.37
C LEU A 3 8.56 2.16 -6.76
N ALA A 4 7.75 3.06 -7.32
CA ALA A 4 7.58 4.42 -6.81
C ALA A 4 6.92 4.41 -5.43
N LEU A 5 5.85 3.63 -5.26
CA LEU A 5 5.18 3.41 -3.97
C LEU A 5 6.12 2.80 -2.92
N THR A 6 6.91 1.78 -3.29
CA THR A 6 7.84 1.14 -2.33
C THR A 6 9.02 2.05 -1.97
N GLN A 7 9.45 2.94 -2.87
CA GLN A 7 10.48 3.94 -2.57
C GLN A 7 9.94 5.05 -1.66
N MET A 8 8.72 5.54 -1.90
CA MET A 8 8.07 6.54 -1.05
C MET A 8 7.78 6.05 0.36
N ILE A 9 7.29 4.81 0.51
CA ILE A 9 7.05 4.17 1.81
C ILE A 9 8.37 4.06 2.61
N ARG A 10 9.49 3.74 1.95
CA ARG A 10 10.82 3.68 2.61
C ARG A 10 11.43 5.05 2.91
N LEU A 11 11.14 6.08 2.12
CA LEU A 11 11.67 7.43 2.30
C LEU A 11 10.95 8.22 3.41
N CYS A 12 9.70 7.88 3.73
CA CYS A 12 8.87 8.67 4.65
C CYS A 12 8.50 7.97 5.97
N LEU A 13 8.76 6.67 6.14
CA LEU A 13 8.26 5.93 7.30
C LEU A 13 9.38 5.32 8.14
N THR A 14 9.84 6.10 9.10
CA THR A 14 10.28 5.58 10.42
C THR A 14 9.09 5.43 11.39
N GLY A 15 7.87 5.85 11.00
CA GLY A 15 6.58 5.80 11.73
C GLY A 15 5.37 5.89 10.77
N GLU A 16 4.15 6.13 11.25
CA GLU A 16 2.94 6.23 10.39
C GLU A 16 2.94 7.47 9.48
N PHE A 17 2.35 7.35 8.28
CA PHE A 17 2.19 8.47 7.35
C PHE A 17 1.06 9.38 7.83
N GLN A 18 1.40 10.56 8.36
CA GLN A 18 0.41 11.56 8.77
C GLN A 18 0.25 12.59 7.65
N ARG A 19 -0.90 12.59 6.99
CA ARG A 19 -1.18 13.46 5.83
C ARG A 19 -1.04 14.94 6.18
N ASP A 20 -1.39 15.32 7.39
CA ASP A 20 -1.35 16.71 7.86
C ASP A 20 0.08 17.22 8.04
N ASP A 21 1.05 16.31 8.19
CA ASP A 21 2.48 16.63 8.31
C ASP A 21 3.21 16.63 6.95
N VAL A 22 2.50 16.35 5.85
CA VAL A 22 3.09 16.25 4.51
C VAL A 22 3.19 17.65 3.89
N PRO A 23 4.40 18.09 3.47
CA PRO A 23 4.54 19.34 2.74
C PRO A 23 3.70 19.33 1.44
N PRO A 24 3.04 20.44 1.07
CA PRO A 24 2.15 20.49 -0.10
C PRO A 24 2.81 20.01 -1.40
N GLY A 25 4.05 20.42 -1.67
CA GLY A 25 4.78 19.98 -2.87
C GLY A 25 5.12 18.49 -2.88
N LEU A 26 5.28 17.86 -1.72
CA LEU A 26 5.45 16.40 -1.64
C LEU A 26 4.12 15.70 -1.96
N SER A 27 3.01 16.21 -1.40
CA SER A 27 1.66 15.72 -1.67
C SER A 27 1.36 15.72 -3.18
N ASP A 28 1.66 16.80 -3.88
CA ASP A 28 1.45 16.91 -5.33
C ASP A 28 2.28 15.90 -6.13
N LEU A 29 3.54 15.67 -5.73
CA LEU A 29 4.40 14.68 -6.36
C LEU A 29 3.86 13.25 -6.19
N LEU A 30 3.23 12.92 -5.05
CA LEU A 30 2.64 11.59 -4.82
C LEU A 30 1.43 11.33 -5.71
N LEU A 31 0.57 12.34 -5.87
CA LEU A 31 -0.59 12.26 -6.76
C LEU A 31 -0.15 12.13 -8.22
N ALA A 32 0.82 12.93 -8.65
CA ALA A 32 1.38 12.84 -10.00
C ALA A 32 2.04 11.47 -10.27
N ALA A 33 2.74 10.89 -9.30
CA ALA A 33 3.38 9.59 -9.44
C ALA A 33 2.40 8.40 -9.47
N THR A 34 1.18 8.60 -8.97
CA THR A 34 0.13 7.57 -8.92
C THR A 34 -0.92 7.74 -10.00
N ASP A 35 -0.94 8.87 -10.70
CA ASP A 35 -1.94 9.26 -11.70
C ASP A 35 -3.37 9.26 -11.10
N LEU A 36 -3.46 9.64 -9.81
CA LEU A 36 -4.71 9.66 -9.05
C LEU A 36 -5.13 11.09 -8.72
N PRO A 37 -6.46 11.36 -8.67
CA PRO A 37 -6.98 12.72 -8.52
C PRO A 37 -6.83 13.27 -7.10
N ASP A 38 -6.80 12.41 -6.08
CA ASP A 38 -6.65 12.80 -4.69
C ASP A 38 -6.19 11.64 -3.80
N PHE A 39 -5.78 11.98 -2.58
CA PHE A 39 -5.26 11.02 -1.59
C PHE A 39 -6.33 10.08 -1.03
N GLY A 40 -7.60 10.46 -1.04
CA GLY A 40 -8.69 9.56 -0.64
C GLY A 40 -8.81 8.40 -1.64
N VAL A 41 -8.68 8.67 -2.93
CA VAL A 41 -8.62 7.62 -3.96
C VAL A 41 -7.36 6.77 -3.80
N LEU A 42 -6.20 7.38 -3.55
CA LEU A 42 -4.96 6.66 -3.27
C LEU A 42 -5.10 5.74 -2.05
N GLU A 43 -5.66 6.23 -0.95
CA GLU A 43 -5.86 5.46 0.28
C GLU A 43 -6.84 4.31 0.07
N ALA A 44 -7.95 4.54 -0.64
CA ALA A 44 -8.90 3.49 -0.99
C ALA A 44 -8.25 2.39 -1.84
N HIS A 45 -7.44 2.78 -2.83
CA HIS A 45 -6.71 1.86 -3.69
C HIS A 45 -5.69 1.03 -2.91
N LEU A 46 -4.95 1.66 -1.99
CA LEU A 46 -3.99 0.97 -1.10
C LEU A 46 -4.69 -0.01 -0.17
N LYS A 47 -5.78 0.41 0.48
CA LYS A 47 -6.59 -0.45 1.36
C LYS A 47 -7.14 -1.65 0.61
N GLU A 48 -7.64 -1.47 -0.61
CA GLU A 48 -8.15 -2.58 -1.42
C GLU A 48 -7.03 -3.55 -1.83
N THR A 49 -5.91 -3.02 -2.30
CA THR A 49 -4.75 -3.83 -2.69
C THR A 49 -4.23 -4.64 -1.50
N SER A 50 -4.10 -4.02 -0.33
CA SER A 50 -3.70 -4.69 0.92
C SER A 50 -4.66 -5.83 1.30
N ARG A 51 -5.98 -5.59 1.18
CA ARG A 51 -6.99 -6.64 1.42
C ARG A 51 -6.86 -7.82 0.47
N LYS A 52 -6.64 -7.56 -0.83
CA LYS A 52 -6.43 -8.62 -1.83
C LYS A 52 -5.20 -9.46 -1.50
N ILE A 53 -4.06 -8.80 -1.24
CA ILE A 53 -2.81 -9.48 -0.85
C ILE A 53 -3.03 -10.33 0.40
N ARG A 54 -3.66 -9.79 1.45
CA ARG A 54 -3.94 -10.55 2.68
C ARG A 54 -4.79 -11.78 2.38
N LYS A 55 -5.86 -11.63 1.59
CA LYS A 55 -6.74 -12.73 1.21
C LYS A 55 -5.98 -13.83 0.47
N ASP A 56 -5.14 -13.46 -0.48
CA ASP A 56 -4.36 -14.41 -1.28
C ASP A 56 -3.34 -15.15 -0.41
N PHE A 57 -2.65 -14.44 0.48
CA PHE A 57 -1.74 -15.05 1.47
C PHE A 57 -2.48 -15.98 2.44
N ASP A 58 -3.63 -15.58 2.97
CA ASP A 58 -4.44 -16.42 3.85
C ASP A 58 -4.87 -17.70 3.14
N LEU A 59 -5.24 -17.63 1.85
CA LEU A 59 -5.58 -18.79 1.03
C LEU A 59 -4.37 -19.73 0.88
N LEU A 60 -3.21 -19.19 0.52
CA LEU A 60 -1.97 -19.95 0.36
C LEU A 60 -1.53 -20.62 1.67
N LEU A 61 -1.61 -19.91 2.80
CA LEU A 61 -1.26 -20.45 4.10
C LEU A 61 -2.23 -21.55 4.54
N ARG A 62 -3.53 -21.40 4.28
CA ARG A 62 -4.53 -22.44 4.55
C ARG A 62 -4.29 -23.68 3.69
N ALA A 63 -3.99 -23.50 2.40
CA ALA A 63 -3.68 -24.60 1.50
C ALA A 63 -2.39 -25.34 1.91
N GLY A 64 -1.34 -24.61 2.32
CA GLY A 64 -0.11 -25.19 2.86
C GLY A 64 -0.36 -25.96 4.16
N ALA A 65 -1.20 -25.42 5.05
CA ALA A 65 -1.55 -26.06 6.31
C ALA A 65 -2.42 -27.33 6.15
N SER A 66 -3.18 -27.47 5.05
CA SER A 66 -3.89 -28.72 4.73
C SER A 66 -2.97 -29.79 4.14
N ILE A 67 -1.96 -29.41 3.37
CA ILE A 67 -0.98 -30.34 2.78
C ILE A 67 -0.07 -30.95 3.87
N SER A 68 0.30 -30.17 4.88
CA SER A 68 1.14 -30.64 6.01
C SER A 68 0.45 -31.65 6.95
N ARG A 69 -0.87 -31.83 6.89
CA ARG A 69 -1.63 -32.73 7.77
C ARG A 69 -2.07 -34.04 7.09
N GLY A 70 -1.71 -34.23 5.81
CA GLY A 70 -2.01 -35.44 5.03
C GLY A 70 -0.88 -36.45 5.07
#